data_AF-A0A0K0EQB4-F1
#
_entry.id   AF-A0A0K0EQB4-F1
#
_cell.length_a   1.000
_cell.length_b   1.000
_cell.length_c   1.000
_cell.angle_alpha   90.00
_cell.angle_beta   90.00
_cell.angle_gamma   90.00
#
_symmetry.space_group_name_H-M   'P 1'
#
loop_
_entity.id
_entity.type
_entity.pdbx_description
1 polymer ?
#
loop_
_entity_poly.entity_id
_entity_poly.type
_entity_poly.pdbx_seq_one_letter_code
_entity_poly.pdbx_strand_id
1 'polypeptide(L)'
;MVPKGNVEIIRSLFQIVLLPYILTKINEWKSKASEISSNNRSKWANFVLKAWPYINKFILALSIILQALYLFNYSPIHSIEMLLAGVFYQKYSTIDLKLMESRKISFNSSSFVGKIMNLIVGLISKFGKILSYILIAIQVLNYVQEATDSTTNNILNIFKGNINGERKSNIEFPIQKLSDAEAMNLSKDQCPLCLKKRENDTVLSCSGYIFCFKCIHQYISKYGRCPVTSTPTTTNELVRIYD
;
A
#
# COMPACT_ATOMS: atom_id res chain seq x y z
N MET A 1 13.82 -19.22 16.13
CA MET A 1 14.93 -20.18 16.43
C MET A 1 15.33 -20.00 17.88
N VAL A 2 15.43 -21.06 18.67
CA VAL A 2 16.17 -21.02 19.95
C VAL A 2 17.65 -21.18 19.58
N PRO A 3 18.54 -20.26 19.98
CA PRO A 3 19.95 -20.35 19.62
C PRO A 3 20.56 -21.61 20.26
N LYS A 4 21.23 -22.43 19.45
CA LYS A 4 21.81 -23.70 19.89
C LYS A 4 23.26 -23.55 20.39
N GLY A 5 23.88 -22.39 20.16
CA GLY A 5 25.27 -22.15 20.56
C GLY A 5 25.56 -20.69 20.92
N ASN A 6 26.62 -20.51 21.71
CA ASN A 6 27.06 -19.19 22.21
C ASN A 6 27.35 -18.19 21.08
N VAL A 7 27.80 -18.68 19.92
CA VAL A 7 28.09 -17.86 18.73
C VAL A 7 26.82 -17.22 18.17
N GLU A 8 25.71 -17.96 18.12
CA GLU A 8 24.42 -17.45 17.62
C GLU A 8 23.84 -16.41 18.59
N ILE A 9 24.01 -16.65 19.89
CA ILE A 9 23.61 -15.70 20.95
C ILE A 9 24.39 -14.41 20.80
N ILE A 10 25.72 -14.48 20.69
CA ILE A 10 26.59 -13.30 20.53
C ILE A 10 26.24 -12.54 19.23
N ARG A 11 26.00 -13.25 18.12
CA ARG A 11 25.59 -12.61 16.86
C ARG A 11 24.25 -11.90 16.98
N SER A 12 23.28 -12.52 17.64
CA SER A 12 21.96 -11.91 17.87
C SER A 12 22.04 -10.69 18.79
N LEU A 13 22.88 -10.76 19.83
CA LEU A 13 23.07 -9.67 20.79
C LEU A 13 23.83 -8.49 20.16
N PHE A 14 24.83 -8.79 19.32
CA PHE A 14 25.50 -7.80 18.49
C PHE A 14 24.52 -7.08 17.56
N GLN A 15 23.65 -7.82 16.87
CA GLN A 15 22.68 -7.24 15.93
C GLN A 15 21.64 -6.36 16.64
N ILE A 16 21.14 -6.79 17.80
CA ILE A 16 20.07 -6.08 18.51
C ILE A 16 20.60 -4.85 19.25
N VAL A 17 21.82 -4.91 19.79
CA VAL A 17 22.33 -3.86 20.69
C VAL A 17 23.48 -3.09 20.06
N LEU A 18 24.50 -3.79 19.54
CA LEU A 18 25.73 -3.14 19.10
C LEU A 18 25.57 -2.44 17.75
N LEU A 19 24.91 -3.07 16.80
CA LEU A 19 24.69 -2.51 15.46
C LEU A 19 23.90 -1.18 15.50
N PRO A 20 22.73 -1.08 16.17
CA PRO A 20 22.04 0.20 16.27
C PRO A 20 22.84 1.24 17.06
N TYR A 21 23.57 0.83 18.10
CA TYR A 21 24.44 1.74 18.86
C TYR A 21 25.58 2.33 18.00
N ILE A 22 26.22 1.50 17.17
CA ILE A 22 27.28 1.97 16.27
C ILE A 22 26.69 2.92 15.22
N LEU A 23 25.55 2.59 14.64
CA LEU A 23 24.88 3.44 13.65
C LEU A 23 24.50 4.80 14.24
N THR A 24 23.93 4.84 15.45
CA THR A 24 23.61 6.11 16.12
C THR A 24 24.86 6.91 16.41
N LYS A 25 25.95 6.27 16.87
CA LYS A 25 27.21 6.96 17.15
C LYS A 25 27.87 7.53 15.91
N ILE A 26 27.83 6.80 14.79
CA ILE A 26 28.33 7.27 13.49
C ILE A 26 27.50 8.47 13.02
N ASN A 27 26.17 8.42 13.19
CA ASN A 27 25.28 9.52 12.80
C ASN A 27 25.48 10.77 13.66
N GLU A 28 25.63 10.62 14.98
CA GLU A 28 26.00 11.73 15.89
C GLU A 28 27.36 12.33 15.54
N TRP A 29 28.33 11.47 15.21
CA TRP A 29 29.66 11.93 14.81
C TRP A 29 29.59 12.69 13.48
N LYS A 30 28.78 12.21 12.53
CA LYS A 30 28.57 12.86 11.24
C LYS A 30 27.93 14.25 11.39
N SER A 31 26.90 14.40 12.23
CA SER A 31 26.25 15.71 12.44
C SER A 31 27.22 16.70 13.05
N LYS A 32 27.95 16.31 14.10
CA LYS A 32 29.02 17.13 14.71
C LYS A 32 30.13 17.45 13.72
N ALA A 33 30.56 16.49 12.91
CA ALA A 33 31.57 16.70 11.89
C ALA A 33 31.08 17.68 10.83
N SER A 34 29.81 17.63 10.43
CA SER A 34 29.19 18.55 9.46
C SER A 34 29.12 20.00 9.96
N GLU A 35 28.86 20.22 11.25
CA GLU A 35 28.78 21.56 11.87
C GLU A 35 30.15 22.23 12.05
N ILE A 36 31.22 21.45 12.22
CA ILE A 36 32.59 21.98 12.32
C ILE A 36 33.01 22.60 10.98
N SER A 37 33.46 23.86 11.00
CA SER A 37 33.89 24.60 9.81
C SER A 37 34.98 23.87 9.02
N SER A 38 34.95 24.00 7.68
CA SER A 38 35.86 23.28 6.76
C SER A 38 37.35 23.45 7.08
N ASN A 39 37.70 24.57 7.73
CA ASN A 39 39.07 24.99 7.99
C ASN A 39 39.70 24.33 9.24
N ASN A 40 38.88 23.86 10.20
CA ASN A 40 39.36 23.26 11.45
C ASN A 40 39.10 21.74 11.54
N ARG A 41 38.67 21.12 10.43
CA ARG A 41 38.29 19.71 10.37
C ARG A 41 39.51 18.84 10.02
N SER A 42 39.67 17.70 10.69
CA SER A 42 40.73 16.74 10.36
C SER A 42 40.61 16.25 8.90
N LYS A 43 41.75 16.01 8.25
CA LYS A 43 41.80 15.52 6.85
C LYS A 43 40.97 14.25 6.66
N TRP A 44 40.98 13.37 7.65
CA TRP A 44 40.19 12.13 7.68
C TRP A 44 38.69 12.39 7.73
N ALA A 45 38.23 13.33 8.56
CA ALA A 45 36.80 13.64 8.65
C ALA A 45 36.27 14.26 7.34
N ASN A 46 37.05 15.09 6.66
CA ASN A 46 36.69 15.59 5.32
C ASN A 46 36.62 14.47 4.27
N PHE A 47 37.55 13.52 4.31
CA PHE A 47 37.53 12.36 3.42
C PHE A 47 36.29 11.49 3.65
N VAL A 48 35.98 11.15 4.91
CA VAL A 48 34.83 10.31 5.26
C VAL A 48 33.51 10.97 4.88
N LEU A 49 33.35 12.29 5.12
CA LEU A 49 32.16 13.02 4.72
C LEU A 49 31.97 13.08 3.20
N LYS A 50 33.07 13.21 2.45
CA LYS A 50 33.05 13.18 0.97
C LYS A 50 32.78 11.77 0.42
N ALA A 51 33.27 10.73 1.09
CA ALA A 51 33.06 9.33 0.73
C ALA A 51 31.67 8.81 1.14
N TRP A 52 31.04 9.41 2.16
CA TRP A 52 29.73 9.02 2.69
C TRP A 52 28.63 8.79 1.65
N PRO A 53 28.37 9.71 0.69
CA PRO A 53 27.34 9.47 -0.33
C PRO A 53 27.66 8.27 -1.22
N TYR A 54 28.92 7.95 -1.46
CA TYR A 54 29.35 6.78 -2.23
C TYR A 54 29.17 5.49 -1.44
N ILE A 55 29.53 5.49 -0.15
CA ILE A 55 29.32 4.36 0.75
C ILE A 55 27.83 4.02 0.84
N ASN A 56 26.97 5.03 0.98
CA ASN A 56 25.53 4.81 1.05
C ASN A 56 24.96 4.26 -0.27
N LYS A 57 25.39 4.81 -1.41
CA LYS A 57 25.03 4.28 -2.73
C LYS A 57 25.50 2.84 -2.93
N PHE A 58 26.69 2.50 -2.43
CA PHE A 58 27.23 1.15 -2.50
C PHE A 58 26.43 0.16 -1.67
N ILE A 59 26.08 0.50 -0.42
CA ILE A 59 25.22 -0.33 0.44
C ILE A 59 23.86 -0.55 -0.22
N LEU A 60 23.28 0.49 -0.84
CA LEU A 60 22.01 0.39 -1.54
C LEU A 60 22.10 -0.43 -2.84
N ALA A 61 23.19 -0.30 -3.60
CA ALA A 61 23.41 -1.14 -4.78
C ALA A 61 23.56 -2.61 -4.39
N LEU A 62 24.31 -2.89 -3.32
CA LEU A 62 24.48 -4.24 -2.79
C LEU A 62 23.16 -4.84 -2.30
N SER A 63 22.26 -4.05 -1.68
CA SER A 63 20.94 -4.53 -1.28
C SER A 63 20.05 -4.87 -2.49
N ILE A 64 20.08 -4.05 -3.55
CA ILE A 64 19.34 -4.33 -4.79
C ILE A 64 19.86 -5.61 -5.46
N ILE A 65 21.19 -5.81 -5.51
CA ILE A 65 21.79 -7.02 -6.06
C ILE A 65 21.33 -8.26 -5.29
N LEU A 66 21.35 -8.21 -3.95
CA LEU A 66 20.86 -9.31 -3.11
C LEU A 66 19.37 -9.58 -3.35
N GLN A 67 18.55 -8.55 -3.48
CA GLN A 67 17.14 -8.69 -3.81
C GLN A 67 16.90 -9.30 -5.19
N ALA A 68 17.70 -8.92 -6.19
CA ALA A 68 17.64 -9.53 -7.53
C ALA A 68 18.02 -11.02 -7.47
N LEU A 69 19.11 -11.36 -6.79
CA LEU A 69 19.52 -12.76 -6.58
C LEU A 69 18.46 -13.57 -5.84
N TYR A 70 17.77 -12.97 -4.88
CA TYR A 70 16.64 -13.58 -4.19
C TYR A 70 15.46 -13.86 -5.12
N LEU A 71 15.11 -12.91 -5.99
CA LEU A 71 14.04 -13.09 -6.99
C LEU A 71 14.36 -14.21 -8.00
N PHE A 72 15.62 -14.34 -8.39
CA PHE A 72 16.09 -15.43 -9.25
C PHE A 72 16.32 -16.75 -8.50
N ASN A 73 16.00 -16.80 -7.20
CA ASN A 73 16.13 -17.98 -6.34
C ASN A 73 17.57 -18.50 -6.21
N TYR A 74 18.57 -17.65 -6.46
CA TYR A 74 19.99 -17.97 -6.28
C TYR A 74 20.43 -17.82 -4.82
N SER A 75 19.84 -16.87 -4.08
CA SER A 75 20.13 -16.65 -2.66
C SER A 75 18.85 -16.63 -1.82
N PRO A 76 18.85 -17.21 -0.61
CA PRO A 76 17.72 -17.10 0.33
C PRO A 76 17.71 -15.78 1.13
N ILE A 77 18.55 -14.82 0.75
CA ILE A 77 18.82 -13.57 1.50
C ILE A 77 18.42 -12.38 0.65
N HIS A 78 17.54 -11.52 1.17
CA HIS A 78 17.04 -10.31 0.49
C HIS A 78 17.79 -9.03 0.87
N SER A 79 18.31 -8.94 2.11
CA SER A 79 18.95 -7.73 2.62
C SER A 79 20.31 -7.98 3.28
N ILE A 80 21.16 -6.96 3.30
CA ILE A 80 22.48 -7.00 3.97
C ILE A 80 22.30 -7.24 5.47
N GLU A 81 21.23 -6.72 6.05
CA GLU A 81 20.91 -6.93 7.47
C GLU A 81 20.63 -8.40 7.77
N MET A 82 19.95 -9.13 6.88
CA MET A 82 19.76 -10.57 7.03
C MET A 82 21.03 -11.36 6.79
N LEU A 83 21.90 -10.89 5.90
CA LEU A 83 23.22 -11.46 5.69
C LEU A 83 24.07 -11.36 6.97
N LEU A 84 24.09 -10.17 7.59
CA LEU A 84 24.77 -9.92 8.88
C LEU A 84 24.15 -10.70 10.03
N ALA A 85 22.82 -10.73 10.09
CA ALA A 85 22.08 -11.50 11.08
C ALA A 85 22.20 -13.02 10.83
N GLY A 86 22.67 -13.43 9.64
CA GLY A 86 22.72 -14.79 9.10
C GLY A 86 21.42 -15.57 9.32
N VAL A 87 20.30 -14.88 9.18
CA VAL A 87 18.96 -15.46 9.24
C VAL A 87 18.47 -15.58 7.81
N PHE A 88 17.94 -16.75 7.47
CA PHE A 88 17.45 -17.07 6.14
C PHE A 88 15.95 -17.30 6.20
N TYR A 89 15.22 -16.85 5.18
CA TYR A 89 13.81 -17.21 5.05
C TYR A 89 13.70 -18.64 4.54
N GLN A 90 13.24 -19.54 5.42
CA GLN A 90 12.86 -20.89 5.02
C GLN A 90 11.38 -20.89 4.62
N LYS A 91 11.05 -21.50 3.47
CA LYS A 91 9.65 -21.80 3.15
C LYS A 91 9.14 -22.83 4.15
N TYR A 92 8.20 -22.45 5.00
CA TYR A 92 7.63 -23.35 6.00
C TYR A 92 6.89 -24.51 5.34
N SER A 93 7.17 -25.74 5.78
CA SER A 93 6.38 -26.90 5.39
C SER A 93 5.01 -26.85 6.07
N THR A 94 4.00 -27.48 5.47
CA THR A 94 2.68 -27.64 6.10
C THR A 94 2.77 -28.36 7.45
N ILE A 95 3.79 -29.19 7.63
CA ILE A 95 4.12 -29.87 8.89
C ILE A 95 4.61 -28.86 9.93
N ASP A 96 5.49 -27.94 9.54
CA ASP A 96 6.02 -26.90 10.44
C ASP A 96 4.93 -25.94 10.90
N LEU A 97 4.00 -25.58 10.00
CA LEU A 97 2.84 -24.76 10.32
C LEU A 97 1.95 -25.43 11.38
N LYS A 98 1.68 -26.73 11.23
CA LYS A 98 0.92 -27.52 12.22
C LYS A 98 1.65 -27.59 13.57
N LEU A 99 2.98 -27.77 13.56
CA LEU A 99 3.82 -27.79 14.77
C LEU A 99 3.94 -26.43 15.48
N MET A 100 3.73 -25.33 14.76
CA MET A 100 3.65 -23.99 15.33
C MET A 100 2.26 -23.73 15.94
N GLU A 101 1.19 -24.15 15.25
CA GLU A 101 -0.17 -24.04 15.76
C GLU A 101 -0.38 -24.86 17.04
N SER A 102 0.26 -26.03 17.14
CA SER A 102 0.25 -26.85 18.34
C SER A 102 1.10 -26.26 19.48
N ARG A 103 2.07 -25.38 19.18
CA ARG A 103 2.88 -24.65 20.16
C ARG A 103 2.27 -23.29 20.51
N LYS A 104 1.01 -23.27 20.91
CA LYS A 104 0.49 -22.12 21.65
C LYS A 104 1.32 -21.99 22.93
N ILE A 105 1.84 -20.80 23.19
CA ILE A 105 2.61 -20.50 24.41
C ILE A 105 1.62 -20.59 25.59
N SER A 106 1.51 -21.78 26.17
CA SER A 106 0.72 -22.07 27.35
C SER A 106 1.66 -22.36 28.50
N PHE A 107 1.69 -21.47 29.49
CA PHE A 107 2.42 -21.66 30.73
C PHE A 107 1.64 -22.62 31.64
N ASN A 108 2.37 -23.38 32.46
CA ASN A 108 1.79 -24.36 33.38
C ASN A 108 0.79 -23.68 34.34
N SER A 109 -0.48 -24.09 34.27
CA SER A 109 -1.59 -23.45 34.99
C SER A 109 -1.66 -23.80 36.48
N SER A 110 -0.78 -24.71 36.94
CA SER A 110 -0.70 -25.15 38.35
C SER A 110 -0.27 -24.03 39.30
N SER A 111 0.46 -23.03 38.80
CA SER A 111 0.96 -21.91 39.60
C SER A 111 0.20 -20.62 39.30
N PHE A 112 -0.02 -19.80 40.33
CA PHE A 112 -0.63 -18.46 40.21
C PHE A 112 0.07 -17.58 39.16
N VAL A 113 1.41 -17.63 39.12
CA VAL A 113 2.22 -16.96 38.10
C VAL A 113 1.90 -17.47 36.69
N GLY A 114 1.68 -18.77 36.51
CA GLY A 114 1.31 -19.34 35.21
C GLY A 114 -0.06 -18.87 34.72
N LYS A 115 -1.03 -18.71 35.62
CA LYS A 115 -2.35 -18.13 35.30
C LYS A 115 -2.25 -16.68 34.84
N ILE A 116 -1.44 -15.87 35.53
CA ILE A 116 -1.17 -14.47 35.14
C ILE A 116 -0.44 -14.40 33.81
N MET A 117 0.59 -15.22 33.59
CA MET A 117 1.34 -15.22 32.34
C MET A 117 0.47 -15.64 31.16
N ASN A 118 -0.44 -16.60 31.32
CA ASN A 118 -1.41 -16.95 30.29
C ASN A 118 -2.38 -15.80 29.98
N LEU A 119 -2.81 -15.02 30.99
CA LEU A 119 -3.65 -13.84 30.80
C LEU A 119 -2.89 -12.73 30.04
N ILE A 120 -1.64 -12.47 30.41
CA ILE A 120 -0.78 -11.47 29.74
C ILE A 120 -0.53 -11.86 28.28
N VAL A 121 -0.20 -13.12 27.99
CA VAL A 121 -0.02 -13.62 26.61
C VAL A 121 -1.32 -13.51 25.81
N GLY A 122 -2.47 -13.81 26.44
CA GLY A 122 -3.78 -13.62 25.81
C GLY A 122 -4.06 -12.15 25.45
N LEU A 123 -3.68 -11.20 26.33
CA LEU A 123 -3.83 -9.77 26.07
C LEU A 123 -2.86 -9.27 25.00
N ILE A 124 -1.58 -9.67 25.04
CA ILE A 124 -0.56 -9.22 24.08
C ILE A 124 -0.91 -9.65 22.65
N SER A 125 -1.48 -10.85 22.50
CA SER A 125 -1.90 -11.38 21.19
C SER A 125 -3.05 -10.57 20.58
N LYS A 126 -3.98 -10.06 21.41
CA LYS A 126 -5.08 -9.19 20.95
C LYS A 126 -4.62 -7.74 20.77
N PHE A 127 -3.73 -7.26 21.63
CA PHE A 127 -3.17 -5.91 21.59
C PHE A 127 -2.43 -5.64 20.29
N GLY A 128 -1.68 -6.62 19.76
CA GLY A 128 -0.98 -6.47 18.48
C GLY A 128 -1.91 -6.10 17.32
N LYS A 129 -3.11 -6.69 17.26
CA LYS A 129 -4.12 -6.34 16.23
C LYS A 129 -4.66 -4.93 16.42
N ILE A 130 -5.00 -4.56 17.65
CA ILE A 130 -5.47 -3.21 18.00
C ILE A 130 -4.42 -2.15 17.66
N LEU A 131 -3.17 -2.38 18.04
CA LEU A 131 -2.04 -1.50 17.71
C LEU A 131 -1.89 -1.33 16.20
N SER A 132 -1.99 -2.43 15.42
CA SER A 132 -1.90 -2.35 13.96
C SER A 132 -3.01 -1.48 13.35
N TYR A 133 -4.24 -1.58 13.83
CA TYR A 133 -5.34 -0.73 13.38
C TYR A 133 -5.14 0.74 13.78
N ILE A 134 -4.63 0.99 14.99
CA ILE A 134 -4.32 2.35 15.47
C ILE A 134 -3.22 2.99 14.62
N LEU A 135 -2.15 2.26 14.29
CA LEU A 135 -1.07 2.79 13.45
C LEU A 135 -1.56 3.13 12.04
N ILE A 136 -2.40 2.27 11.44
CA ILE A 136 -3.03 2.55 10.15
C ILE A 136 -3.94 3.78 10.25
N ALA A 137 -4.74 3.91 11.32
CA ALA A 137 -5.60 5.06 11.54
C ALA A 137 -4.80 6.36 11.68
N ILE A 138 -3.70 6.35 12.42
CA ILE A 138 -2.77 7.50 12.55
C ILE A 138 -2.18 7.86 11.18
N GLN A 139 -1.76 6.87 10.40
CA GLN A 139 -1.21 7.10 9.06
C GLN A 139 -2.25 7.70 8.10
N VAL A 140 -3.50 7.25 8.18
CA VAL A 140 -4.63 7.80 7.41
C VAL A 140 -4.93 9.24 7.87
N LEU A 141 -4.94 9.51 9.17
CA LEU A 141 -5.16 10.86 9.70
C LEU A 141 -4.05 11.82 9.27
N ASN A 142 -2.78 11.39 9.33
CA ASN A 142 -1.66 12.18 8.86
C ASN A 142 -1.75 12.45 7.34
N TYR A 143 -2.12 11.43 6.55
CA TYR A 143 -2.33 11.61 5.10
C TYR A 143 -3.48 12.58 4.80
N VAL A 144 -4.60 12.48 5.53
CA VAL A 144 -5.72 13.41 5.38
C VAL A 144 -5.29 14.82 5.77
N GLN A 145 -4.62 14.98 6.90
CA GLN A 145 -4.17 16.28 7.39
C GLN A 145 -3.15 16.92 6.44
N GLU A 146 -2.18 16.15 5.94
CA GLU A 146 -1.20 16.63 4.97
C GLU A 146 -1.83 16.92 3.60
N ALA A 147 -2.83 16.16 3.17
CA ALA A 147 -3.65 16.48 2.00
C ALA A 147 -4.47 17.77 2.19
N THR A 148 -4.78 18.15 3.44
CA THR A 148 -5.50 19.39 3.77
C THR A 148 -4.55 20.58 3.89
N ASP A 149 -3.34 20.40 4.41
CA ASP A 149 -2.40 21.50 4.68
C ASP A 149 -1.46 21.84 3.50
N SER A 150 -1.13 20.87 2.63
CA SER A 150 -0.16 21.09 1.54
C SER A 150 -0.78 21.36 0.15
N THR A 151 -2.09 21.13 -0.02
CA THR A 151 -2.69 21.16 -1.37
C THR A 151 -4.13 21.66 -1.46
N THR A 152 -4.48 22.68 -0.68
CA THR A 152 -5.82 23.28 -0.69
C THR A 152 -6.20 24.02 -1.98
N ASN A 153 -5.25 24.32 -2.88
CA ASN A 153 -5.58 24.99 -4.16
C ASN A 153 -5.49 24.11 -5.42
N ASN A 154 -4.75 22.98 -5.40
CA ASN A 154 -4.47 22.23 -6.64
C ASN A 154 -4.99 20.78 -6.66
N ILE A 155 -4.87 19.99 -5.58
CA ILE A 155 -5.38 18.60 -5.55
C ILE A 155 -6.87 18.57 -5.21
N LEU A 156 -7.36 19.47 -4.37
CA LEU A 156 -8.80 19.61 -4.13
C LEU A 156 -9.54 20.05 -5.41
N ASN A 157 -8.91 20.83 -6.31
CA ASN A 157 -9.46 21.16 -7.63
C ASN A 157 -9.38 20.01 -8.64
N ILE A 158 -8.48 19.04 -8.43
CA ILE A 158 -8.41 17.81 -9.23
C ILE A 158 -9.47 16.79 -8.77
N PHE A 159 -9.71 16.66 -7.46
CA PHE A 159 -10.76 15.77 -6.93
C PHE A 159 -12.16 16.42 -6.88
N LYS A 160 -12.28 17.75 -6.77
CA LYS A 160 -13.54 18.49 -7.02
C LYS A 160 -13.75 18.81 -8.50
N GLY A 161 -12.75 18.64 -9.33
CA GLY A 161 -12.81 18.84 -10.78
C GLY A 161 -13.49 17.68 -11.51
N ASN A 162 -14.67 17.22 -11.05
CA ASN A 162 -15.76 16.72 -11.91
C ASN A 162 -16.92 16.04 -11.17
N ILE A 163 -16.95 15.95 -9.84
CA ILE A 163 -18.12 15.38 -9.14
C ILE A 163 -19.19 16.47 -8.91
N ASN A 164 -19.62 17.13 -9.98
CA ASN A 164 -20.79 18.02 -9.97
C ASN A 164 -22.04 17.25 -10.40
N GLY A 165 -22.24 16.07 -9.83
CA GLY A 165 -23.42 15.24 -10.01
C GLY A 165 -24.15 15.07 -8.69
N GLU A 166 -24.78 16.12 -8.18
CA GLU A 166 -25.80 15.93 -7.15
C GLU A 166 -26.90 15.04 -7.74
N ARG A 167 -27.28 13.97 -7.02
CA ARG A 167 -28.46 13.16 -7.36
C ARG A 167 -29.70 14.06 -7.25
N LYS A 168 -30.04 14.76 -8.32
CA LYS A 168 -31.29 15.50 -8.40
C LYS A 168 -32.42 14.49 -8.53
N SER A 169 -33.22 14.43 -7.47
CA SER A 169 -34.46 13.65 -7.28
C SER A 169 -34.32 12.26 -6.64
N ASN A 170 -35.05 12.10 -5.54
CA ASN A 170 -35.78 10.88 -5.24
C ASN A 170 -37.04 10.89 -6.12
N ILE A 171 -37.37 9.77 -6.77
CA ILE A 171 -38.71 9.17 -7.01
C ILE A 171 -38.67 8.25 -8.24
N GLU A 172 -39.45 7.17 -8.12
CA GLU A 172 -39.78 6.06 -9.01
C GLU A 172 -39.65 6.28 -10.52
N PHE A 173 -39.22 5.23 -11.23
CA PHE A 173 -39.35 5.14 -12.69
C PHE A 173 -39.89 3.77 -13.12
N PRO A 174 -40.95 3.72 -13.95
CA PRO A 174 -41.16 2.62 -14.87
C PRO A 174 -40.25 2.87 -16.08
N ILE A 175 -38.95 2.66 -15.91
CA ILE A 175 -38.08 2.42 -17.07
C ILE A 175 -37.80 0.94 -17.03
N GLN A 176 -38.23 0.23 -18.07
CA GLN A 176 -37.90 -1.16 -18.27
C GLN A 176 -36.37 -1.25 -18.31
N LYS A 177 -35.77 -1.67 -17.18
CA LYS A 177 -34.35 -1.99 -17.12
C LYS A 177 -34.15 -3.09 -18.12
N LEU A 178 -33.37 -2.81 -19.18
CA LEU A 178 -32.81 -3.89 -19.97
C LEU A 178 -31.98 -4.73 -19.01
N SER A 179 -32.35 -5.98 -18.84
CA SER A 179 -31.58 -6.90 -18.02
C SER A 179 -30.18 -7.05 -18.61
N ASP A 180 -29.17 -7.31 -17.77
CA ASP A 180 -27.79 -7.49 -18.24
C ASP A 180 -27.69 -8.58 -19.33
N ALA A 181 -28.61 -9.55 -19.31
CA ALA A 181 -28.75 -10.59 -20.33
C ALA A 181 -29.30 -10.06 -21.68
N GLU A 182 -30.22 -9.11 -21.67
CA GLU A 182 -30.75 -8.48 -22.90
C GLU A 182 -29.73 -7.52 -23.52
N ALA A 183 -28.94 -6.83 -22.70
CA ALA A 183 -27.84 -5.98 -23.17
C ALA A 183 -26.73 -6.80 -23.86
N MET A 184 -26.47 -8.02 -23.39
CA MET A 184 -25.51 -8.95 -24.03
C MET A 184 -26.01 -9.54 -25.35
N ASN A 185 -27.33 -9.60 -25.56
CA ASN A 185 -27.94 -10.14 -26.79
C ASN A 185 -28.19 -9.07 -27.86
N LEU A 186 -27.86 -7.81 -27.60
CA LEU A 186 -27.99 -6.74 -28.57
C LEU A 186 -26.90 -6.85 -29.63
N SER A 187 -27.26 -6.69 -30.91
CA SER A 187 -26.25 -6.70 -31.98
C SER A 187 -25.21 -5.60 -31.74
N LYS A 188 -23.94 -5.86 -32.10
CA LYS A 188 -22.78 -5.00 -31.76
C LYS A 188 -22.94 -3.53 -32.15
N ASP A 189 -23.84 -3.20 -33.08
CA ASP A 189 -24.03 -1.87 -33.67
C ASP A 189 -25.32 -1.16 -33.22
N GLN A 190 -26.04 -1.72 -32.22
CA GLN A 190 -27.28 -1.15 -31.72
C GLN A 190 -27.08 -0.34 -30.42
N CYS A 191 -27.92 0.68 -30.24
CA CYS A 191 -27.92 1.53 -29.06
C CYS A 191 -28.82 0.93 -27.96
N PRO A 192 -28.34 0.74 -26.73
CA PRO A 192 -29.16 0.21 -25.63
C PRO A 192 -30.32 1.13 -25.18
N LEU A 193 -30.30 2.42 -25.57
CA LEU A 193 -31.34 3.39 -25.21
C LEU A 193 -32.49 3.45 -26.21
N CYS A 194 -32.18 3.48 -27.52
CA CYS A 194 -33.19 3.62 -28.56
C CYS A 194 -33.42 2.34 -29.37
N LEU A 195 -32.62 1.28 -29.14
CA LEU A 195 -32.66 -0.03 -29.81
C LEU A 195 -32.54 0.04 -31.35
N LYS A 196 -32.12 1.20 -31.88
CA LYS A 196 -31.81 1.42 -33.31
C LYS A 196 -30.30 1.29 -33.54
N LYS A 197 -29.90 1.24 -34.81
CA LYS A 197 -28.48 1.34 -35.22
C LYS A 197 -27.86 2.62 -34.63
N ARG A 198 -26.66 2.52 -34.08
CA ARG A 198 -25.99 3.66 -33.45
C ARG A 198 -25.65 4.74 -34.48
N GLU A 199 -25.92 5.98 -34.08
CA GLU A 199 -25.53 7.18 -34.82
C GLU A 199 -24.65 8.04 -33.90
N ASN A 200 -23.44 8.36 -34.35
CA ASN A 200 -22.41 9.06 -33.58
C ASN A 200 -22.09 8.33 -32.27
N ASP A 201 -21.30 7.27 -32.40
CA ASP A 201 -20.92 6.38 -31.32
C ASP A 201 -20.24 7.16 -30.18
N THR A 202 -20.83 7.07 -28.99
CA THR A 202 -20.36 7.78 -27.80
C THR A 202 -20.25 6.80 -26.65
N VAL A 203 -19.04 6.65 -26.13
CA VAL A 203 -18.74 5.87 -24.94
C VAL A 203 -19.03 6.70 -23.71
N LEU A 204 -19.60 6.03 -22.71
CA LEU A 204 -19.63 6.55 -21.36
C LEU A 204 -18.45 6.02 -20.54
N SER A 205 -17.50 6.91 -20.19
CA SER A 205 -16.26 6.53 -19.51
C SER A 205 -16.46 5.85 -18.16
N CYS A 206 -17.56 6.14 -17.45
CA CYS A 206 -17.84 5.55 -16.14
C CYS A 206 -18.27 4.07 -16.19
N SER A 207 -18.87 3.62 -17.30
CA SER A 207 -19.45 2.28 -17.39
C SER A 207 -18.98 1.47 -18.59
N GLY A 208 -18.33 2.10 -19.58
CA GLY A 208 -17.80 1.44 -20.77
C GLY A 208 -18.85 1.07 -21.83
N TYR A 209 -20.11 1.48 -21.67
CA TYR A 209 -21.17 1.23 -22.66
C TYR A 209 -21.19 2.30 -23.78
N ILE A 210 -21.54 1.87 -25.00
CA ILE A 210 -21.62 2.72 -26.19
C ILE A 210 -23.08 3.03 -26.52
N PHE A 211 -23.38 4.31 -26.73
CA PHE A 211 -24.71 4.82 -27.08
C PHE A 211 -24.64 5.79 -28.25
N CYS A 212 -25.79 6.16 -28.85
CA CYS A 212 -25.84 7.32 -29.73
C CYS A 212 -25.64 8.61 -28.93
N PHE A 213 -24.86 9.55 -29.45
CA PHE A 213 -24.60 10.84 -28.78
C PHE A 213 -25.88 11.54 -28.32
N LYS A 214 -26.89 11.65 -29.21
CA LYS A 214 -28.16 12.32 -28.91
C LYS A 214 -28.91 11.66 -27.74
N CYS A 215 -28.93 10.32 -27.72
CA CYS A 215 -29.66 9.55 -26.71
C CYS A 215 -29.04 9.69 -25.33
N ILE A 216 -27.72 9.50 -25.23
CA ILE A 216 -27.03 9.51 -23.93
C ILE A 216 -26.90 10.92 -23.36
N HIS A 217 -26.68 11.94 -24.22
CA HIS A 217 -26.63 13.33 -23.80
C HIS A 217 -27.96 13.79 -23.19
N GLN A 218 -29.10 13.45 -23.82
CA GLN A 218 -30.43 13.77 -23.28
C GLN A 218 -30.71 13.04 -21.96
N TYR A 219 -30.28 11.77 -21.84
CA TYR A 219 -30.48 10.98 -20.64
C TYR A 219 -29.69 11.54 -19.44
N ILE A 220 -28.40 11.82 -19.64
CA ILE A 220 -27.53 12.35 -18.58
C ILE A 220 -27.95 13.76 -18.18
N SER A 221 -28.33 14.61 -19.13
CA SER A 221 -28.84 15.95 -18.83
C SER A 221 -30.12 15.92 -17.98
N LYS A 222 -30.93 14.87 -18.09
CA LYS A 222 -32.18 14.72 -17.34
C LYS A 222 -32.02 14.00 -16.01
N TYR A 223 -31.20 12.95 -15.95
CA TYR A 223 -31.11 12.04 -14.79
C TYR A 223 -29.75 12.02 -14.09
N GLY A 224 -28.68 12.55 -14.69
CA GLY A 224 -27.34 12.60 -14.08
C GLY A 224 -26.74 11.24 -13.74
N ARG A 225 -27.10 10.18 -14.47
CA ARG A 225 -26.63 8.80 -14.21
C ARG A 225 -26.55 7.96 -15.48
N CYS A 226 -25.85 6.84 -15.41
CA CYS A 226 -25.81 5.84 -16.48
C CYS A 226 -27.14 5.06 -16.57
N PRO A 227 -27.72 4.84 -17.76
CA PRO A 227 -28.98 4.11 -17.93
C PRO A 227 -28.88 2.61 -17.62
N VAL A 228 -27.70 2.01 -17.78
CA VAL A 228 -27.50 0.56 -17.58
C VAL A 228 -27.07 0.28 -16.14
N THR A 229 -25.99 0.91 -15.68
CA THR A 229 -25.38 0.63 -14.36
C THR A 229 -25.90 1.53 -13.24
N SER A 230 -26.69 2.57 -13.54
CA SER A 230 -27.14 3.57 -12.56
C SER A 230 -26.02 4.32 -11.81
N THR A 231 -24.79 4.29 -12.34
CA THR A 231 -23.66 5.06 -11.79
C THR A 231 -23.90 6.57 -11.97
N PRO A 232 -23.57 7.43 -10.99
CA PRO A 232 -23.68 8.88 -11.15
C PRO A 232 -22.72 9.34 -12.26
N THR A 233 -23.21 10.22 -13.15
CA THR A 233 -22.48 10.56 -14.37
C THR A 233 -22.81 11.98 -14.83
N THR A 234 -21.81 12.70 -15.34
CA THR A 234 -21.94 14.05 -15.92
C THR A 234 -21.67 14.05 -17.43
N THR A 235 -22.02 15.14 -18.12
CA THR A 235 -21.78 15.28 -19.57
C THR A 235 -20.31 15.28 -19.96
N ASN A 236 -19.40 15.53 -19.01
CA ASN A 236 -17.96 15.56 -19.24
C ASN A 236 -17.36 14.15 -19.43
N GLU A 237 -18.08 13.11 -19.00
CA GLU A 237 -17.66 11.71 -19.09
C GLU A 237 -18.11 11.05 -20.41
N LEU A 238 -18.69 11.84 -21.32
CA LEU A 238 -19.07 11.43 -22.67
C LEU A 238 -17.89 11.59 -23.62
N VAL A 239 -17.41 10.48 -24.17
CA VAL A 239 -16.33 10.46 -25.17
C VAL A 239 -16.90 9.98 -26.50
N ARG A 240 -16.91 10.86 -27.50
CA ARG A 240 -17.29 10.46 -28.86
C ARG A 240 -16.17 9.64 -29.49
N ILE A 241 -16.53 8.48 -30.02
CA ILE A 241 -15.65 7.69 -30.89
C ILE A 241 -15.89 8.18 -32.32
N TYR A 242 -14.80 8.40 -33.05
CA TYR A 242 -14.82 8.59 -34.49
C TYR A 242 -14.25 7.30 -35.09
N ASP A 243 -15.04 6.63 -35.93
CA ASP A 243 -14.60 5.54 -36.79
C ASP A 243 -14.12 6.09 -38.14
#